data_AF-A0A1Z9PU35-F1
#
_entry.id   AF-A0A1Z9PU35-F1
#
_cell.length_a   1.000
_cell.length_b   1.000
_cell.length_c   1.000
_cell.angle_alpha   90.00
_cell.angle_beta   90.00
_cell.angle_gamma   90.00
#
_symmetry.space_group_name_H-M   'P 1'
#
loop_
_entity.id
_entity.type
_entity.pdbx_description
1 polymer ?
#
loop_
_entity_poly.entity_id
_entity_poly.type
_entity_poly.pdbx_seq_one_letter_code
_entity_poly.pdbx_strand_id
1 'polypeptide(L)'
;MNTKNSINESLEIIRKALEDEKSDENIDLSSNILILNQKVNSDGTIKFLQKDNEINEEINEIIDQKLSYLVENKIKKILDEKIPKLLKNYFDSK
;
A
#
# COMPACT_ATOMS: atom_id res chain seq x y z
N MET A 1 44.74 1.01 4.09
CA MET A 1 43.99 0.66 2.86
C MET A 1 42.51 0.60 3.22
N ASN A 2 41.70 1.50 2.64
CA ASN A 2 40.31 1.74 3.03
C ASN A 2 39.40 0.73 2.29
N THR A 3 38.95 -0.32 2.97
CA THR A 3 38.22 -1.46 2.37
C THR A 3 36.88 -1.07 1.74
N LYS A 4 36.26 0.04 2.18
CA LYS A 4 35.04 0.61 1.56
C LYS A 4 35.26 1.02 0.11
N ASN A 5 36.45 1.49 -0.25
CA ASN A 5 36.75 1.90 -1.63
C ASN A 5 36.88 0.69 -2.56
N SER A 6 37.44 -0.42 -2.05
CA SER A 6 37.67 -1.65 -2.83
C SER A 6 36.38 -2.36 -3.23
N ILE A 7 35.35 -2.35 -2.36
CA ILE A 7 34.04 -2.93 -2.67
C ILE A 7 33.33 -2.08 -3.74
N ASN A 8 33.37 -0.75 -3.60
CA ASN A 8 32.76 0.15 -4.59
C ASN A 8 33.44 0.02 -5.96
N GLU A 9 34.78 -0.05 -5.99
CA GLU A 9 35.55 -0.32 -7.22
C GLU A 9 35.16 -1.66 -7.85
N SER A 10 35.00 -2.71 -7.05
CA SER A 10 34.59 -4.03 -7.54
C SER A 10 33.16 -4.01 -8.11
N LEU A 11 32.25 -3.27 -7.47
CA LEU A 11 30.87 -3.11 -7.94
C LEU A 11 30.78 -2.29 -9.22
N GLU A 12 31.61 -1.25 -9.38
CA GLU A 12 31.71 -0.49 -10.63
C GLU A 12 32.21 -1.35 -11.78
N ILE A 13 33.18 -2.23 -11.54
CA ILE A 13 33.69 -3.17 -12.55
C ILE A 13 32.60 -4.16 -12.97
N ILE A 14 31.87 -4.74 -12.00
CA ILE A 14 30.75 -5.65 -12.27
C ILE A 14 29.65 -4.93 -13.07
N ARG A 15 29.34 -3.68 -12.70
CA ARG A 15 28.37 -2.84 -13.40
C ARG A 15 28.77 -2.61 -14.85
N LYS A 16 30.01 -2.19 -15.08
CA LYS A 16 30.53 -1.91 -16.42
C LYS A 16 30.52 -3.16 -17.30
N ALA A 17 30.91 -4.32 -16.75
CA ALA A 17 30.86 -5.58 -17.48
C ALA A 17 29.44 -5.98 -17.89
N LEU A 18 28.44 -5.76 -17.02
CA LEU A 18 27.03 -6.04 -17.32
C LEU A 18 26.41 -5.06 -18.32
N GLU A 19 26.87 -3.81 -18.34
CA GLU A 19 26.43 -2.78 -19.29
C GLU A 19 27.07 -2.98 -20.68
N ASP A 20 28.34 -3.39 -20.74
CA ASP A 20 29.09 -3.59 -21.99
C ASP A 20 28.67 -4.88 -22.75
N GLU A 21 28.18 -5.92 -22.06
CA GLU A 21 27.75 -7.19 -22.70
C GLU A 21 26.42 -7.10 -23.47
N LYS A 22 25.65 -6.03 -23.33
CA LYS A 22 24.29 -5.91 -23.90
C LYS A 22 24.11 -4.74 -24.86
N SER A 23 25.07 -4.54 -25.75
CA SER A 23 24.95 -3.67 -26.93
C SER A 23 24.00 -4.24 -28.00
N ASP A 24 22.85 -4.80 -27.60
CA ASP A 24 21.75 -5.07 -28.52
C ASP A 24 20.83 -3.85 -28.51
N GLU A 25 20.94 -3.09 -29.59
CA GLU A 25 20.20 -1.87 -29.89
C GLU A 25 18.69 -2.12 -30.00
N ASN A 26 17.96 -2.47 -28.93
CA ASN A 26 16.48 -2.39 -28.88
C ASN A 26 15.86 -2.73 -27.51
N ILE A 27 16.54 -2.50 -26.39
CA ILE A 27 15.95 -2.77 -25.08
C ILE A 27 15.73 -1.46 -24.34
N ASP A 28 14.45 -1.09 -24.27
CA ASP A 28 13.86 -0.03 -23.47
C ASP A 28 14.68 0.19 -22.18
N LEU A 29 15.39 1.31 -22.09
CA LEU A 29 16.32 1.64 -20.99
C LEU A 29 15.64 1.56 -19.60
N SER A 30 14.31 1.63 -19.57
CA SER A 30 13.48 1.45 -18.37
C SER A 30 13.48 0.00 -17.82
N SER A 31 13.70 -0.99 -18.69
CA SER A 31 13.67 -2.43 -18.36
C SER A 31 15.04 -3.01 -17.98
N ASN A 32 16.13 -2.31 -18.30
CA ASN A 32 17.51 -2.72 -18.01
C ASN A 32 18.08 -2.17 -16.69
N ILE A 33 17.32 -1.36 -15.97
CA ILE A 33 17.70 -0.99 -14.60
C ILE A 33 17.42 -2.21 -13.73
N LEU A 34 18.49 -2.87 -13.23
CA LEU A 34 18.37 -3.91 -12.21
C LEU A 34 17.36 -3.43 -11.17
N ILE A 35 16.33 -4.21 -10.87
CA ILE A 35 15.21 -3.83 -9.98
C ILE A 35 15.73 -3.23 -8.65
N LEU A 36 16.92 -3.66 -8.22
CA LEU A 36 17.64 -3.12 -7.08
C LEU A 36 18.08 -1.65 -7.24
N ASN A 37 18.54 -1.21 -8.41
CA ASN A 37 18.97 0.17 -8.68
C ASN A 37 17.81 1.17 -8.64
N GLN A 38 16.58 0.78 -9.00
CA GLN A 38 15.40 1.62 -8.78
C GLN A 38 14.98 1.69 -7.29
N LYS A 39 15.41 0.70 -6.51
CA LYS A 39 15.00 0.51 -5.11
C LYS A 39 16.06 0.95 -4.11
N VAL A 40 17.20 1.46 -4.55
CA VAL A 40 18.33 1.89 -3.71
C VAL A 40 18.51 3.40 -3.82
N ASN A 41 18.61 4.06 -2.67
CA ASN A 41 18.89 5.49 -2.54
C ASN A 41 20.36 5.78 -2.88
N SER A 42 20.71 7.04 -3.11
CA SER A 42 22.08 7.49 -3.43
C SER A 42 23.11 7.23 -2.32
N ASP A 43 22.67 6.90 -1.11
CA ASP A 43 23.49 6.50 0.02
C ASP A 43 23.66 4.96 0.16
N GLY A 44 23.12 4.18 -0.78
CA GLY A 44 23.18 2.72 -0.78
C GLY A 44 22.11 2.03 0.08
N THR A 45 21.19 2.78 0.70
CA THR A 45 20.09 2.21 1.49
C THR A 45 18.90 1.81 0.61
N ILE A 46 18.14 0.78 1.01
CA ILE A 46 16.94 0.34 0.28
C ILE A 46 15.76 1.26 0.67
N LYS A 47 15.05 1.80 -0.33
CA LYS A 47 13.85 2.61 -0.11
C LYS A 47 12.71 1.69 0.34
N PHE A 48 12.38 1.72 1.63
CA PHE A 48 11.19 1.05 2.15
C PHE A 48 9.95 1.66 1.47
N LEU A 49 9.20 0.83 0.75
CA LEU A 49 7.86 1.19 0.26
C LEU A 49 6.99 1.33 1.50
N GLN A 50 6.56 2.55 1.83
CA GLN A 50 5.54 2.82 2.84
C GLN A 50 4.20 2.24 2.36
N LYS A 51 4.07 0.92 2.38
CA LYS A 51 2.85 0.19 2.03
C LYS A 51 1.76 0.41 3.09
N ASP A 52 2.16 0.83 4.28
CA ASP A 52 1.27 1.04 5.42
C ASP A 52 0.23 2.14 5.16
N ASN A 53 0.58 3.20 4.42
CA ASN A 53 -0.35 4.30 4.18
C ASN A 53 -1.50 3.91 3.23
N GLU A 54 -1.19 3.20 2.14
CA GLU A 54 -2.21 2.72 1.19
C GLU A 54 -3.15 1.68 1.85
N ILE A 55 -2.59 0.76 2.63
CA ILE A 55 -3.39 -0.24 3.35
C ILE A 55 -4.32 0.42 4.38
N ASN A 56 -3.86 1.47 5.06
CA ASN A 56 -4.67 2.18 6.04
C ASN A 56 -5.84 2.93 5.40
N GLU A 57 -5.64 3.55 4.23
CA GLU A 57 -6.73 4.24 3.52
C GLU A 57 -7.80 3.26 3.03
N GLU A 58 -7.41 2.15 2.40
CA GLU A 58 -8.36 1.12 1.95
C GLU A 58 -9.18 0.52 3.10
N ILE A 59 -8.52 0.24 4.24
CA ILE A 59 -9.19 -0.29 5.43
C ILE A 59 -10.22 0.73 5.96
N ASN A 60 -9.86 2.01 6.00
CA ASN A 60 -10.76 3.06 6.48
C ASN A 60 -11.98 3.22 5.58
N GLU A 61 -11.81 3.19 4.25
CA GLU A 61 -12.95 3.26 3.32
C GLU A 61 -13.91 2.07 3.50
N ILE A 62 -13.38 0.86 3.66
CA ILE A 62 -14.20 -0.34 3.89
C ILE A 62 -14.97 -0.23 5.21
N ILE A 63 -14.32 0.30 6.26
CA ILE A 63 -14.95 0.52 7.56
C ILE A 63 -16.09 1.54 7.41
N ASP A 64 -15.85 2.69 6.78
CA ASP A 64 -16.84 3.74 6.60
C ASP A 64 -18.05 3.27 5.79
N GLN A 65 -17.83 2.50 4.72
CA GLN A 65 -18.93 1.92 3.94
C GLN A 65 -19.77 0.95 4.78
N LYS A 66 -19.14 0.08 5.56
CA LYS A 66 -19.86 -0.87 6.42
C LYS A 66 -20.60 -0.16 7.55
N LEU A 67 -20.00 0.86 8.16
CA LEU A 67 -20.62 1.63 9.22
C LEU A 67 -21.85 2.37 8.70
N SER A 68 -21.71 3.02 7.54
CA SER A 68 -22.80 3.75 6.88
C SER A 68 -23.97 2.82 6.56
N TYR A 69 -23.69 1.66 5.96
CA TYR A 69 -24.72 0.65 5.70
C TYR A 69 -25.44 0.19 6.97
N LEU A 70 -24.69 -0.01 8.07
CA LEU A 70 -25.25 -0.50 9.33
C LEU A 70 -26.12 0.57 10.00
N VAL A 71 -25.69 1.82 9.98
CA VAL A 71 -26.48 2.97 10.46
C VAL A 71 -27.74 3.15 9.61
N GLU A 72 -27.59 3.27 8.29
CA GLU A 72 -28.71 3.57 7.41
C GLU A 72 -29.75 2.46 7.36
N ASN A 73 -29.35 1.18 7.37
CA ASN A 73 -30.30 0.09 7.23
C ASN A 73 -30.75 -0.50 8.56
N LYS A 74 -29.84 -0.75 9.52
CA LYS A 74 -30.24 -1.38 10.78
C LYS A 74 -30.80 -0.38 11.77
N ILE A 75 -30.17 0.78 11.95
CA ILE A 75 -30.66 1.76 12.92
C ILE A 75 -31.97 2.35 12.45
N LYS A 76 -32.09 2.72 11.18
CA LYS A 76 -33.35 3.21 10.61
C LYS A 76 -34.49 2.20 10.76
N LYS A 77 -34.24 0.92 10.46
CA LYS A 77 -35.25 -0.13 10.66
C LYS A 77 -35.65 -0.30 12.12
N ILE A 78 -34.70 -0.16 13.06
CA ILE A 78 -35.01 -0.18 14.49
C ILE A 78 -35.86 1.03 14.87
N LEU A 79 -35.51 2.23 14.41
CA LEU A 79 -36.26 3.46 14.69
C LEU A 79 -37.67 3.43 14.09
N ASP A 80 -37.80 2.99 12.85
CA ASP A 80 -39.07 3.09 12.11
C ASP A 80 -40.01 1.92 12.42
N GLU A 81 -39.49 0.71 12.68
CA GLU A 81 -40.34 -0.47 12.86
C GLU A 81 -40.40 -0.96 14.31
N LYS A 82 -39.28 -0.97 15.04
CA LYS A 82 -39.22 -1.58 16.37
C LYS A 82 -39.61 -0.62 17.48
N ILE A 83 -39.13 0.62 17.45
CA ILE A 83 -39.47 1.62 18.47
C ILE A 83 -40.99 1.88 18.52
N PRO A 84 -41.70 2.09 17.39
CA PRO A 84 -43.14 2.36 17.44
C PRO A 84 -43.94 1.16 17.91
N LYS A 85 -43.52 -0.07 17.56
CA LYS A 85 -44.15 -1.30 18.07
C LYS A 85 -43.96 -1.46 19.57
N LEU A 86 -42.76 -1.19 20.08
CA LEU A 86 -42.46 -1.22 21.52
C LEU A 86 -43.28 -0.19 22.28
N LEU A 87 -43.35 1.05 21.76
CA LEU A 87 -44.15 2.11 22.35
C LEU A 87 -45.64 1.75 22.33
N LYS A 88 -46.17 1.27 21.20
CA LYS A 88 -47.56 0.84 21.08
C LYS A 88 -47.89 -0.26 22.09
N ASN A 89 -47.07 -1.31 22.17
CA ASN A 89 -47.28 -2.39 23.15
C ASN A 89 -47.19 -1.88 24.60
N TYR A 90 -46.31 -0.92 24.89
CA TYR A 90 -46.21 -0.32 26.22
C TYR A 90 -47.47 0.50 26.58
N PHE A 91 -48.00 1.27 25.63
CA PHE A 91 -49.23 2.04 25.85
C PHE A 91 -50.49 1.16 25.87
N ASP A 92 -50.52 0.07 25.10
CA ASP A 92 -51.64 -0.89 25.06
C ASP A 92 -51.65 -1.83 26.30
N SER A 93 -50.51 -1.99 26.99
CA SER A 93 -50.39 -2.81 28.20
C SER A 93 -50.54 -2.02 29.51
N LYS A 94 -50.82 -0.72 29.43
CA LYS A 94 -50.98 0.19 30.56
C LYS A 94 -52.43 0.65 30.68
#